data_AF-A0A496LUK0-F1
#
_entry.id   AF-A0A496LUK0-F1
#
_cell.length_a   1.000
_cell.length_b   1.000
_cell.length_c   1.000
_cell.angle_alpha   90.00
_cell.angle_beta   90.00
_cell.angle_gamma   90.00
#
_symmetry.space_group_name_H-M   'P 1'
#
loop_
_entity.id
_entity.type
_entity.pdbx_description
1 polymer ?
#
loop_
_entity_poly.entity_id
_entity_poly.type
_entity_poly.pdbx_seq_one_letter_code
_entity_poly.pdbx_strand_id
1 'polypeptide(L)'
;MSFKFYLFLIAAFALLALVAVSSGGASISLGDIAKFFTFGEIDETKQLILLQMRLPRLVMGILVGALLATSGVVVQSVFLNPLADPYIIGIASAATFGAVIAYL
;
A
#
# COMPACT_ATOMS: atom_id res chain seq x y z
N MET A 1 1.83 -20.33 -14.92
CA MET A 1 0.77 -20.08 -13.91
C MET A 1 -0.58 -20.05 -14.61
N SER A 2 -1.61 -20.67 -14.03
CA SER A 2 -2.95 -20.71 -14.65
C SER A 2 -3.70 -19.38 -14.47
N PHE A 3 -4.55 -19.01 -15.43
CA PHE A 3 -5.41 -17.81 -15.38
C PHE A 3 -6.19 -17.65 -14.05
N LYS A 4 -6.64 -18.78 -13.48
CA LYS A 4 -7.32 -18.84 -12.19
C LYS A 4 -6.49 -18.28 -11.01
N PHE A 5 -5.17 -18.43 -11.06
CA PHE A 5 -4.28 -17.94 -10.01
C PHE A 5 -4.19 -16.40 -9.99
N TYR A 6 -4.12 -15.77 -11.16
CA TYR A 6 -4.12 -14.31 -11.25
C TYR A 6 -5.45 -13.71 -10.79
N LEU A 7 -6.57 -14.34 -11.17
CA LEU A 7 -7.90 -13.96 -10.67
C LEU A 7 -7.97 -14.04 -9.14
N PHE A 8 -7.43 -15.10 -8.54
CA PHE A 8 -7.36 -15.24 -7.09
C PHE A 8 -6.56 -14.12 -6.44
N LEU A 9 -5.37 -13.78 -6.97
CA LEU A 9 -4.55 -12.70 -6.43
C LEU A 9 -5.23 -11.33 -6.53
N ILE A 10 -5.89 -11.03 -7.65
CA ILE A 10 -6.63 -9.79 -7.82
C ILE A 10 -7.79 -9.71 -6.84
N ALA A 11 -8.53 -10.80 -6.65
CA ALA A 11 -9.62 -10.86 -5.68
C ALA A 11 -9.11 -10.68 -4.23
N ALA A 12 -8.00 -11.34 -3.87
CA ALA A 12 -7.38 -11.20 -2.56
C ALA A 12 -6.88 -9.77 -2.31
N PHE A 13 -6.25 -9.15 -3.32
CA PHE A 13 -5.80 -7.76 -3.25
C PHE A 13 -6.96 -6.78 -3.06
N ALA A 14 -8.05 -6.95 -3.82
CA ALA A 14 -9.25 -6.12 -3.68
C ALA A 14 -9.88 -6.25 -2.29
N LEU A 15 -9.95 -7.47 -1.75
CA LEU A 15 -10.45 -7.73 -0.39
C LEU A 15 -9.57 -7.04 0.66
N LEU A 16 -8.24 -7.17 0.55
CA LEU A 16 -7.29 -6.52 1.47
C LEU A 16 -7.38 -5.00 1.40
N ALA A 17 -7.56 -4.42 0.22
CA ALA A 17 -7.75 -2.99 0.06
C ALA A 17 -9.04 -2.51 0.75
N LEU A 18 -10.14 -3.27 0.63
CA LEU A 18 -11.40 -2.97 1.31
C LEU A 18 -11.25 -3.04 2.84
N VAL A 19 -10.57 -4.07 3.34
CA VAL A 19 -10.24 -4.21 4.76
C VAL A 19 -9.39 -3.03 5.24
N ALA A 20 -8.35 -2.66 4.50
CA ALA A 20 -7.46 -1.55 4.83
C ALA A 20 -8.22 -0.21 4.93
N VAL A 21 -9.13 0.09 3.99
CA VAL A 21 -9.95 1.31 4.04
C VAL A 21 -10.97 1.27 5.17
N SER A 22 -11.51 0.10 5.52
CA SER A 22 -12.45 -0.05 6.64
C SER A 22 -11.77 0.04 8.00
N SER A 23 -10.48 -0.34 8.10
CA SER A 23 -9.71 -0.32 9.34
C SER A 23 -9.28 1.10 9.77
N GLY A 24 -9.47 1.44 11.05
CA GLY A 24 -8.97 2.68 11.64
C GLY A 24 -9.65 3.04 12.96
N GLY A 25 -9.17 4.09 13.62
CA GLY A 25 -9.68 4.52 14.94
C GLY A 25 -11.11 5.08 14.92
N ALA A 26 -11.61 5.50 13.74
CA ALA A 26 -13.00 5.88 13.56
C ALA A 26 -13.81 4.69 13.02
N SER A 27 -14.97 4.41 13.61
CA SER A 27 -15.90 3.39 13.13
C SER A 27 -16.58 3.84 11.83
N ILE A 28 -15.94 3.55 10.71
CA ILE A 28 -16.49 3.75 9.36
C ILE A 28 -17.01 2.39 8.88
N SER A 29 -18.32 2.30 8.67
CA SER A 29 -18.94 1.07 8.19
C SER A 29 -18.69 0.87 6.69
N LEU A 30 -18.78 -0.38 6.22
CA LEU A 30 -18.72 -0.69 4.78
C LEU A 30 -19.82 0.03 3.99
N GLY A 31 -20.97 0.28 4.63
CA GLY A 31 -22.06 1.07 4.05
C GLY A 31 -21.69 2.54 3.84
N ASP A 32 -20.94 3.14 4.76
CA ASP A 32 -20.45 4.53 4.62
C ASP A 32 -19.43 4.64 3.47
N ILE A 33 -18.60 3.61 3.28
CA ILE A 33 -17.64 3.55 2.16
C ILE A 33 -18.39 3.41 0.83
N ALA A 34 -19.40 2.54 0.76
CA ALA A 34 -20.22 2.39 -0.44
C ALA A 34 -20.93 3.71 -0.80
N LYS A 35 -21.52 4.38 0.20
CA LYS A 35 -22.11 5.72 0.04
C LYS A 35 -21.10 6.73 -0.47
N PHE A 36 -19.84 6.62 -0.04
CA PHE A 36 -18.79 7.58 -0.42
C PHE A 36 -18.49 7.47 -1.91
N PHE A 37 -18.41 6.24 -2.42
CA PHE A 37 -18.23 6.00 -3.86
C PHE A 37 -19.46 6.31 -4.69
N THR A 38 -20.67 6.22 -4.13
CA THR A 38 -21.92 6.58 -4.83
C THR A 38 -22.33 8.04 -4.62
N PHE A 39 -21.46 8.90 -4.07
CA PHE A 39 -21.75 10.31 -3.75
C PHE A 39 -22.99 10.52 -2.88
N GLY A 40 -23.28 9.56 -1.98
CA GLY A 40 -24.36 9.66 -1.00
C GLY A 40 -23.99 10.54 0.19
N GLU A 41 -24.99 10.90 0.99
CA GLU A 41 -24.78 11.68 2.22
C GLU A 41 -24.01 10.87 3.27
N ILE A 42 -22.89 11.44 3.72
CA ILE A 42 -22.06 10.94 4.79
C ILE A 42 -21.68 12.13 5.66
N ASP A 43 -21.50 11.86 6.95
CA ASP A 43 -20.92 12.82 7.88
C ASP A 43 -19.59 13.41 7.36
N GLU A 44 -19.46 14.73 7.44
CA GLU A 44 -18.31 15.49 6.90
C GLU A 44 -16.99 15.03 7.53
N THR A 45 -17.00 14.67 8.82
CA THR A 45 -15.81 14.19 9.53
C THR A 45 -15.34 12.85 8.97
N LYS A 46 -16.27 11.92 8.74
CA LYS A 46 -15.97 10.61 8.11
C LYS A 46 -15.43 10.80 6.68
N GLN A 47 -16.02 11.71 5.91
CA GLN A 47 -15.57 12.02 4.56
C GLN A 47 -14.13 12.57 4.54
N LEU A 48 -13.81 13.49 5.46
CA LEU A 48 -12.46 14.05 5.59
C LEU A 48 -11.45 12.97 5.97
N ILE A 49 -11.78 12.09 6.93
CA ILE A 49 -10.92 10.96 7.31
C ILE A 49 -10.66 10.02 6.11
N LEU A 50 -11.67 9.72 5.31
CA LEU A 50 -11.51 8.88 4.12
C LEU A 50 -10.57 9.53 3.10
N LEU A 51 -10.80 10.79 2.76
CA LEU A 51 -10.06 11.51 1.71
C LEU A 51 -8.64 11.90 2.12
N GLN A 52 -8.45 12.38 3.35
CA GLN A 52 -7.18 12.97 3.79
C GLN A 52 -6.26 11.96 4.49
N MET A 53 -6.81 10.88 5.05
CA MET A 53 -6.02 9.95 5.87
C MET A 53 -6.00 8.54 5.28
N ARG A 54 -7.17 7.94 5.00
CA ARG A 54 -7.24 6.50 4.64
C ARG A 54 -6.88 6.22 3.19
N LEU A 55 -7.46 6.94 2.23
CA LEU A 55 -7.16 6.74 0.82
C LEU A 55 -5.70 7.05 0.46
N PRO A 56 -5.09 8.16 0.93
CA PRO A 56 -3.68 8.43 0.65
C PRO A 56 -2.77 7.34 1.23
N ARG A 57 -3.08 6.84 2.44
CA ARG A 57 -2.33 5.75 3.07
C ARG A 57 -2.45 4.43 2.31
N LEU A 58 -3.65 4.09 1.82
CA LEU A 58 -3.86 2.91 0.98
C LEU A 58 -3.02 3.01 -0.29
N VAL A 59 -3.10 4.14 -1.01
CA VAL A 59 -2.34 4.37 -2.24
C VAL A 59 -0.84 4.26 -1.97
N MET A 60 -0.35 4.90 -0.90
CA MET A 60 1.06 4.76 -0.48
C MET A 60 1.46 3.32 -0.22
N GLY A 61 0.63 2.54 0.50
CA GLY A 61 0.91 1.13 0.77
C GLY A 61 1.01 0.29 -0.51
N ILE A 62 0.12 0.53 -1.47
CA ILE A 62 0.13 -0.15 -2.78
C ILE A 62 1.41 0.21 -3.55
N LEU A 63 1.74 1.50 -3.63
CA LEU A 63 2.92 1.98 -4.37
C LEU A 63 4.22 1.46 -3.75
N VAL A 64 4.36 1.53 -2.43
CA VAL A 64 5.54 1.01 -1.72
C VAL A 64 5.67 -0.49 -1.92
N GLY A 65 4.58 -1.26 -1.80
CA GLY A 65 4.60 -2.70 -2.05
C GLY A 65 5.03 -3.04 -3.48
N ALA A 66 4.54 -2.31 -4.48
CA ALA A 66 4.94 -2.49 -5.87
C ALA A 66 6.43 -2.17 -6.09
N LEU A 67 6.93 -1.07 -5.50
CA LEU A 67 8.34 -0.67 -5.60
C LEU A 67 9.27 -1.68 -4.92
N LEU A 68 8.89 -2.22 -3.76
CA LEU A 68 9.67 -3.25 -3.07
C LEU A 68 9.72 -4.55 -3.87
N ALA A 69 8.59 -4.99 -4.42
CA ALA A 69 8.52 -6.20 -5.25
C ALA A 69 9.39 -6.06 -6.51
N THR A 70 9.31 -4.92 -7.22
CA THR A 70 10.11 -4.69 -8.43
C THR A 70 11.59 -4.55 -8.11
N SER A 71 11.95 -3.82 -7.05
CA SER A 71 13.33 -3.70 -6.59
C SER A 71 13.92 -5.07 -6.23
N GLY A 72 13.17 -5.93 -5.54
CA GLY A 72 13.58 -7.30 -5.23
C GLY A 72 13.89 -8.11 -6.48
N VAL A 73 13.00 -8.11 -7.47
CA VAL A 73 13.22 -8.83 -8.74
C VAL A 73 14.44 -8.31 -9.49
N VAL A 74 14.66 -6.99 -9.53
CA VAL A 74 15.84 -6.38 -10.17
C VAL A 74 17.12 -6.85 -9.49
N VAL A 75 17.19 -6.77 -8.16
CA VAL A 75 18.39 -7.16 -7.41
C VAL A 75 18.64 -8.66 -7.53
N GLN A 76 17.61 -9.50 -7.40
CA GLN A 76 17.73 -10.95 -7.60
C GLN A 76 18.24 -11.31 -9.00
N SER A 77 17.80 -10.57 -10.03
CA SER A 77 18.24 -10.77 -11.41
C SER A 77 19.69 -10.33 -11.65
N VAL A 78 20.09 -9.19 -11.10
CA VAL A 78 21.46 -8.66 -11.25
C VAL A 78 22.48 -9.56 -10.56
N PHE A 79 22.19 -10.02 -9.35
CA PHE A 79 23.09 -10.87 -8.57
C PHE A 79 22.95 -12.36 -8.90
N LEU A 80 22.00 -12.72 -9.77
CA LEU A 80 21.66 -14.12 -10.09
C LEU A 80 21.47 -14.97 -8.83
N ASN A 81 20.90 -14.37 -7.79
CA ASN A 81 20.73 -14.97 -6.49
C ASN A 81 19.29 -14.73 -6.01
N PRO A 82 18.44 -15.78 -5.92
CA PRO A 82 17.05 -15.64 -5.52
C PRO A 82 16.87 -15.19 -4.07
N LEU A 83 17.94 -15.22 -3.26
CA LEU A 83 17.96 -14.74 -1.87
C LEU A 83 18.50 -13.31 -1.75
N ALA A 84 18.93 -12.69 -2.85
CA ALA A 84 19.41 -11.31 -2.82
C ALA A 84 18.24 -10.36 -2.56
N ASP A 85 18.46 -9.44 -1.63
CA ASP A 85 17.47 -8.48 -1.16
C ASP A 85 17.98 -7.05 -1.39
N PRO A 86 17.13 -6.08 -1.77
CA PRO A 86 17.58 -4.71 -2.05
C PRO A 86 18.32 -4.01 -0.92
N TYR A 87 18.17 -4.45 0.33
CA TYR A 87 18.82 -3.84 1.48
C TYR A 87 20.31 -4.21 1.58
N ILE A 88 20.79 -5.26 0.89
CA ILE A 88 22.20 -5.71 0.98
C ILE A 88 23.20 -4.73 0.34
N ILE A 89 22.72 -3.87 -0.56
CA ILE A 89 23.56 -2.87 -1.26
C ILE A 89 23.58 -1.50 -0.54
N GLY A 90 23.06 -1.43 0.69
CA GLY A 90 23.19 -0.25 1.56
C GLY A 90 22.23 0.90 1.27
N ILE A 91 21.26 0.73 0.34
CA ILE A 91 20.29 1.77 -0.04
C ILE A 91 19.48 2.24 1.18
N ALA A 92 19.06 1.33 2.06
CA ALA A 92 18.28 1.70 3.24
C ALA A 92 19.07 2.54 4.24
N SER A 93 20.34 2.20 4.49
CA SER A 93 21.22 2.98 5.35
C SER A 93 21.45 4.39 4.81
N ALA A 94 21.63 4.52 3.48
CA ALA A 94 21.77 5.81 2.82
C ALA A 94 20.49 6.65 2.92
N ALA A 95 19.31 6.03 2.72
CA ALA A 95 18.02 6.70 2.87
C ALA A 95 17.79 7.19 4.31
N THR A 96 18.09 6.37 5.31
CA THR A 96 17.99 6.77 6.73
C THR A 96 18.96 7.89 7.05
N PHE A 97 20.21 7.80 6.60
CA PHE A 97 21.20 8.86 6.79
C PHE A 97 20.74 10.20 6.19
N GLY A 98 20.25 10.18 4.94
CA GLY A 98 19.73 11.38 4.28
C GLY A 98 18.50 11.95 4.99
N ALA A 99 17.58 11.09 5.45
CA ALA A 99 16.41 11.52 6.23
C ALA A 99 16.81 12.18 7.55
N VAL A 100 17.80 11.64 8.26
CA VAL A 100 18.31 12.22 9.51
C VAL A 100 18.98 13.56 9.24
N ILE A 101 19.77 13.70 8.18
CA ILE A 101 20.36 15.00 7.81
C ILE A 101 19.28 16.04 7.49
N ALA A 102 18.28 15.69 6.69
CA ALA A 102 17.21 16.62 6.31
C ALA A 102 16.30 17.00 7.49
N TYR A 103 16.26 16.17 8.53
CA TYR A 103 15.52 16.42 9.75
C TYR A 103 16.24 17.41 10.69
N LEU A 104 17.58 17.43 10.66
CA LEU A 104 18.41 18.37 11.43
C LEU A 104 18.41 19.76 10.79
#